data_AF-A0A3A9JWU5-F1
#
_entry.id   AF-A0A3A9JWU5-F1
#
_cell.length_a   1.000
_cell.length_b   1.000
_cell.length_c   1.000
_cell.angle_alpha   90.00
_cell.angle_beta   90.00
_cell.angle_gamma   90.00
#
_symmetry.space_group_name_H-M   'P 1'
#
loop_
_entity.id
_entity.type
_entity.pdbx_description
1 polymer ?
#
loop_
_entity_poly.entity_id
_entity_poly.type
_entity_poly.pdbx_seq_one_letter_code
_entity_poly.pdbx_strand_id
1 'polypeptide(L)'
;MKRIGVLTSGGDAPGMNAAVRAVVRKAASYDMEVYGIKKGYMGLINSDFVRLDSSSVGDIIHRGGTFLRTARCEEFKTEEGQLKALKNLEAFGIEGMVVIGGDGSFRGAIALSRKGVPTIGIPGTIDNDIPFTDYAIGFDTALNTVVEAVNKVRDTATSHERTFVIEVMGREAGHIALYAGLASGAETILVPEIPFNMDDICKKIINGYKRGKLHSIIIVAEGAASGFDIGNKIKEKTGFETRVIVLGHLQRGGTPSAFDRILASQLGGKAVELLKDNIGDKMVGLVNGELLVTDLEKILVTPKPLDMNIYKLAEILSM
;
A
#
# COMPACT_ATOMS: atom_id res chain seq x y z
N MET A 1 8.06 -22.88 -17.43
CA MET A 1 6.72 -22.38 -17.78
C MET A 1 6.74 -21.74 -19.16
N LYS A 2 5.71 -21.93 -19.97
CA LYS A 2 5.50 -21.23 -21.25
C LYS A 2 4.55 -20.04 -21.12
N ARG A 3 3.51 -20.15 -20.27
CA ARG A 3 2.53 -19.07 -20.07
C ARG A 3 2.33 -18.76 -18.59
N ILE A 4 2.33 -17.47 -18.25
CA ILE A 4 2.02 -16.99 -16.91
C ILE A 4 0.88 -15.97 -16.95
N GLY A 5 0.15 -15.85 -15.85
CA GLY A 5 -0.86 -14.82 -15.64
C GLY A 5 -0.37 -13.75 -14.68
N VAL A 6 -0.89 -12.52 -14.83
CA VAL A 6 -0.68 -11.42 -13.87
C VAL A 6 -1.99 -10.72 -13.58
N LEU A 7 -2.26 -10.48 -12.29
CA LEU A 7 -3.45 -9.75 -11.86
C LEU A 7 -3.12 -8.73 -10.77
N THR A 8 -3.95 -7.69 -10.70
CA THR A 8 -3.98 -6.73 -9.60
C THR A 8 -5.27 -6.88 -8.82
N SER A 9 -5.19 -6.95 -7.49
CA SER A 9 -6.34 -7.15 -6.61
C SER A 9 -6.19 -6.39 -5.30
N GLY A 10 -7.31 -5.94 -4.72
CA GLY A 10 -7.33 -5.09 -3.53
C GLY A 10 -7.54 -3.61 -3.87
N GLY A 11 -7.21 -2.71 -2.93
CA GLY A 11 -7.11 -1.28 -3.24
C GLY A 11 -5.97 -1.04 -4.21
N ASP A 12 -6.15 -0.16 -5.18
CA ASP A 12 -5.07 0.23 -6.08
C ASP A 12 -4.03 1.08 -5.34
N ALA A 13 -2.78 0.97 -5.79
CA ALA A 13 -1.63 1.65 -5.22
C ALA A 13 -0.71 2.17 -6.35
N PRO A 14 -0.09 3.35 -6.19
CA PRO A 14 0.84 3.87 -7.18
C PRO A 14 2.02 2.92 -7.39
N GLY A 15 2.23 2.48 -8.64
CA GLY A 15 3.32 1.56 -8.99
C GLY A 15 2.86 0.15 -9.36
N MET A 16 1.58 -0.19 -9.18
CA MET A 16 1.03 -1.46 -9.70
C MET A 16 1.27 -1.62 -11.21
N ASN A 17 1.09 -0.56 -12.00
CA ASN A 17 1.41 -0.58 -13.43
C ASN A 17 2.90 -0.85 -13.71
N ALA A 18 3.81 -0.33 -12.86
CA ALA A 18 5.25 -0.58 -12.99
C ALA A 18 5.57 -2.06 -12.68
N ALA A 19 4.90 -2.67 -11.70
CA ALA A 19 5.04 -4.10 -11.40
C ALA A 19 4.53 -4.96 -12.55
N VAL A 20 3.34 -4.69 -13.09
CA VAL A 20 2.80 -5.41 -14.27
C VAL A 20 3.74 -5.28 -15.47
N ARG A 21 4.26 -4.07 -15.73
CA ARG A 21 5.27 -3.84 -16.78
C ARG A 21 6.50 -4.72 -16.59
N ALA A 22 7.02 -4.78 -15.36
CA ALA A 22 8.22 -5.56 -15.05
C ALA A 22 7.99 -7.06 -15.24
N VAL A 23 6.84 -7.58 -14.79
CA VAL A 23 6.43 -8.97 -15.03
C VAL A 23 6.38 -9.27 -16.53
N VAL A 24 5.67 -8.46 -17.32
CA VAL A 24 5.53 -8.67 -18.77
C VAL A 24 6.88 -8.62 -19.49
N ARG A 25 7.71 -7.61 -19.20
CA ARG A 25 9.01 -7.45 -19.87
C ARG A 25 10.02 -8.52 -19.45
N LYS A 26 10.03 -8.93 -18.18
CA LYS A 26 10.91 -9.99 -17.70
C LYS A 26 10.50 -11.36 -18.23
N ALA A 27 9.20 -11.65 -18.30
CA ALA A 27 8.69 -12.89 -18.88
C ALA A 27 9.04 -13.01 -20.36
N ALA A 28 8.91 -11.91 -21.12
CA ALA A 28 9.33 -11.86 -22.51
C ALA A 28 10.84 -12.16 -22.70
N SER A 29 11.69 -11.78 -21.74
CA SER A 29 13.13 -12.11 -21.79
C SER A 29 13.45 -13.60 -21.58
N TYR A 30 12.46 -14.38 -21.15
CA TYR A 30 12.53 -15.84 -21.02
C TYR A 30 11.61 -16.56 -21.99
N ASP A 31 11.16 -15.88 -23.06
CA ASP A 31 10.25 -16.42 -24.08
C ASP A 31 8.92 -16.95 -23.50
N MET A 32 8.45 -16.36 -22.40
CA MET A 32 7.16 -16.67 -21.79
C MET A 32 6.06 -15.74 -22.29
N GLU A 33 4.88 -16.29 -22.57
CA GLU A 33 3.69 -15.50 -22.87
C GLU A 33 3.01 -15.04 -21.57
N VAL A 34 2.53 -13.79 -21.54
CA VAL A 34 1.85 -13.23 -20.37
C VAL A 34 0.39 -12.92 -20.68
N TYR A 35 -0.50 -13.36 -19.79
CA TYR A 35 -1.90 -12.98 -19.80
C TYR A 35 -2.18 -12.05 -18.62
N GLY A 36 -2.65 -10.85 -18.92
CA GLY A 36 -3.22 -9.95 -17.92
C GLY A 36 -4.65 -10.37 -17.60
N ILE A 37 -4.97 -10.50 -16.31
CA ILE A 37 -6.34 -10.77 -15.86
C ILE A 37 -6.94 -9.45 -15.38
N LYS A 38 -8.03 -9.02 -16.02
CA LYS A 38 -8.68 -7.77 -15.63
C LYS A 38 -9.51 -7.94 -14.36
N LYS A 39 -9.69 -6.87 -13.58
CA LYS A 39 -10.57 -6.85 -12.39
C LYS A 39 -10.22 -7.94 -11.35
N GLY A 40 -8.93 -8.29 -11.24
CA GLY A 40 -8.44 -9.27 -10.26
C GLY A 40 -9.10 -10.64 -10.38
N TYR A 41 -9.44 -11.24 -9.25
CA TYR A 41 -10.07 -12.57 -9.20
C TYR A 41 -11.43 -12.64 -9.89
N MET A 42 -12.15 -11.52 -10.01
CA MET A 42 -13.41 -11.47 -10.73
C MET A 42 -13.22 -11.76 -12.23
N GLY A 43 -12.18 -11.19 -12.86
CA GLY A 43 -11.88 -11.54 -14.25
C GLY A 43 -11.29 -12.93 -14.39
N LEU A 44 -10.62 -13.45 -13.36
CA LEU A 44 -10.11 -14.81 -13.36
C LEU A 44 -11.26 -15.84 -13.45
N ILE A 45 -12.35 -15.61 -12.72
CA ILE A 45 -13.57 -16.45 -12.77
C ILE A 45 -14.33 -16.24 -14.08
N ASN A 46 -14.41 -15.00 -14.58
CA ASN A 46 -15.21 -14.66 -15.77
C ASN A 46 -14.45 -14.81 -17.10
N SER A 47 -13.22 -15.33 -17.08
CA SER A 47 -12.34 -15.41 -18.24
C SER A 47 -12.03 -14.07 -18.94
N ASP A 48 -11.90 -12.97 -18.18
CA ASP A 48 -11.50 -11.65 -18.70
C ASP A 48 -9.97 -11.53 -18.82
N PHE A 49 -9.40 -12.35 -19.71
CA PHE A 49 -7.97 -12.40 -20.01
C PHE A 49 -7.62 -11.52 -21.21
N VAL A 50 -6.47 -10.86 -21.14
CA VAL A 50 -5.88 -10.13 -22.26
C VAL A 50 -4.43 -10.57 -22.44
N ARG A 51 -4.03 -10.95 -23.65
CA ARG A 51 -2.62 -11.22 -23.94
C ARG A 51 -1.84 -9.92 -23.83
N LEU A 52 -0.74 -9.94 -23.07
CA LEU A 52 0.14 -8.80 -22.89
C LEU A 52 1.49 -9.08 -23.55
N ASP A 53 1.95 -8.11 -24.32
CA ASP A 53 3.28 -8.09 -24.91
C ASP A 53 4.05 -6.83 -24.47
N SER A 54 5.29 -6.70 -24.95
CA SER A 54 6.14 -5.55 -24.66
C SER A 54 5.48 -4.21 -25.02
N SER A 55 4.67 -4.16 -26.08
CA SER A 55 3.98 -2.95 -26.52
C SER A 55 2.78 -2.61 -25.63
N SER A 56 2.08 -3.63 -25.13
CA SER A 56 0.92 -3.54 -24.25
C SER A 56 1.23 -2.85 -22.91
N VAL A 57 2.50 -2.93 -22.47
CA VAL A 57 3.02 -2.27 -21.26
C VAL A 57 3.96 -1.10 -21.57
N GLY A 58 3.87 -0.55 -22.78
CA GLY A 58 4.50 0.72 -23.13
C GLY A 58 3.82 1.89 -22.39
N ASP A 59 4.60 2.89 -22.00
CA ASP A 59 4.08 4.15 -21.44
C ASP A 59 3.20 4.05 -20.17
N ILE A 60 3.29 2.95 -19.39
CA ILE A 60 2.52 2.79 -18.15
C ILE A 60 3.34 2.95 -16.85
N ILE A 61 4.67 2.98 -16.94
CA ILE A 61 5.55 2.98 -15.74
C ILE A 61 5.31 4.19 -14.82
N HIS A 62 4.91 5.33 -15.38
CA HIS A 62 4.66 6.57 -14.65
C HIS A 62 3.17 6.75 -14.28
N ARG A 63 2.28 5.83 -14.67
CA ARG A 63 0.84 5.98 -14.46
C ARG A 63 0.45 5.39 -13.10
N GLY A 64 -0.32 6.15 -12.32
CA GLY A 64 -0.99 5.65 -11.11
C GLY A 64 -2.07 4.60 -11.39
N GLY A 65 -2.61 4.02 -10.33
CA GLY A 65 -3.64 2.98 -10.41
C GLY A 65 -3.16 1.69 -11.10
N THR A 66 -4.10 0.95 -11.67
CA THR A 66 -3.85 -0.28 -12.45
C THR A 66 -4.68 -0.32 -13.73
N PHE A 67 -4.04 -0.50 -14.90
CA PHE A 67 -4.75 -0.63 -16.17
C PHE A 67 -5.52 -1.96 -16.29
N LEU A 68 -5.12 -2.98 -15.53
CA LEU A 68 -5.86 -4.24 -15.41
C LEU A 68 -7.11 -4.07 -14.55
N ARG A 69 -7.24 -2.97 -13.80
CA ARG A 69 -8.33 -2.73 -12.83
C ARG A 69 -8.29 -3.73 -11.68
N THR A 70 -9.08 -3.45 -10.66
CA THR A 70 -9.25 -4.30 -9.48
C THR A 70 -10.74 -4.39 -9.14
N ALA A 71 -11.17 -5.51 -8.56
CA ALA A 71 -12.53 -5.69 -8.06
C ALA A 71 -12.52 -6.65 -6.87
N ARG A 72 -13.44 -6.42 -5.92
CA ARG A 72 -13.72 -7.39 -4.86
C ARG A 72 -14.41 -8.60 -5.48
N CYS A 73 -14.10 -9.80 -4.99
CA CYS A 73 -14.66 -11.04 -5.49
C CYS A 73 -14.96 -11.99 -4.32
N GLU A 74 -16.21 -12.00 -3.87
CA GLU A 74 -16.67 -12.92 -2.81
C GLU A 74 -16.75 -14.36 -3.31
N GLU A 75 -17.12 -14.55 -4.58
CA GLU A 75 -17.21 -15.88 -5.20
C GLU A 75 -15.87 -16.64 -5.13
N PHE A 76 -14.73 -15.95 -5.26
CA PHE A 76 -13.41 -16.57 -5.18
C PHE A 76 -13.06 -17.12 -3.78
N LYS A 77 -13.79 -16.69 -2.73
CA LYS A 77 -13.63 -17.28 -1.39
C LYS A 77 -14.28 -18.67 -1.29
N THR A 78 -15.16 -19.01 -2.23
CA THR A 78 -15.82 -20.32 -2.29
C THR A 78 -15.01 -21.31 -3.12
N GLU A 79 -15.17 -22.60 -2.82
CA GLU A 79 -14.54 -23.66 -3.62
C GLU A 79 -15.03 -23.65 -5.07
N GLU A 80 -16.31 -23.37 -5.30
CA GLU A 80 -16.88 -23.28 -6.66
C GLU A 80 -16.19 -22.20 -7.49
N GLY A 81 -16.02 -21.00 -6.93
CA GLY A 81 -15.31 -19.91 -7.60
C GLY A 81 -13.85 -20.24 -7.91
N GLN A 82 -13.17 -20.92 -6.98
CA GLN A 82 -11.78 -21.37 -7.19
C GLN A 82 -11.69 -22.43 -8.30
N LEU A 83 -12.62 -23.39 -8.35
CA LEU A 83 -12.65 -24.41 -9.40
C LEU A 83 -12.96 -23.79 -10.78
N LYS A 84 -13.85 -22.79 -10.86
CA LYS A 84 -14.08 -22.03 -12.10
C LYS A 84 -12.81 -21.33 -12.57
N ALA A 85 -12.10 -20.66 -11.67
CA ALA A 85 -10.84 -20.01 -11.97
C ALA A 85 -9.77 -20.98 -12.48
N LEU A 86 -9.65 -22.18 -11.87
CA LEU A 86 -8.71 -23.20 -12.35
C LEU A 86 -9.03 -23.70 -13.75
N LYS A 87 -10.30 -24.00 -14.04
CA LYS A 87 -10.73 -24.40 -15.39
C LYS A 87 -10.36 -23.35 -16.43
N ASN A 88 -10.51 -22.08 -16.09
CA ASN A 88 -10.13 -20.98 -16.96
C ASN A 88 -8.61 -20.89 -17.15
N LEU A 89 -7.82 -21.05 -16.08
CA LEU A 89 -6.36 -21.10 -16.19
C LEU A 89 -5.89 -22.25 -17.09
N GLU A 90 -6.46 -23.44 -16.91
CA GLU A 90 -6.20 -24.62 -17.74
C GLU A 90 -6.58 -24.38 -19.22
N ALA A 91 -7.75 -23.79 -19.48
CA ALA A 91 -8.22 -23.51 -20.84
C ALA A 91 -7.30 -22.54 -21.61
N PHE A 92 -6.68 -21.59 -20.92
CA PHE A 92 -5.70 -20.66 -21.50
C PHE A 92 -4.26 -21.20 -21.43
N GLY A 93 -4.05 -22.34 -20.77
CA GLY A 93 -2.75 -22.97 -20.58
C GLY A 93 -1.81 -22.15 -19.69
N ILE A 94 -2.34 -21.41 -18.71
CA ILE A 94 -1.57 -20.59 -17.77
C ILE A 94 -1.01 -21.49 -16.66
N GLU A 95 0.32 -21.54 -16.56
CA GLU A 95 1.05 -22.46 -15.68
C GLU A 95 1.47 -21.83 -14.34
N GLY A 96 1.37 -20.51 -14.20
CA GLY A 96 1.77 -19.80 -12.99
C GLY A 96 1.18 -18.40 -12.93
N MET A 97 1.07 -17.84 -11.74
CA MET A 97 0.38 -16.58 -11.48
C MET A 97 1.23 -15.60 -10.67
N VAL A 98 1.29 -14.36 -11.13
CA VAL A 98 1.77 -13.23 -10.31
C VAL A 98 0.57 -12.44 -9.80
N VAL A 99 0.48 -12.30 -8.48
CA VAL A 99 -0.61 -11.61 -7.79
C VAL A 99 -0.07 -10.35 -7.13
N ILE A 100 -0.47 -9.19 -7.63
CA ILE A 100 -0.08 -7.89 -7.09
C ILE A 100 -1.22 -7.36 -6.22
N GLY A 101 -0.96 -7.11 -4.94
CA GLY A 101 -1.98 -6.62 -4.01
C GLY A 101 -1.57 -6.73 -2.54
N GLY A 102 -2.55 -6.70 -1.64
CA GLY A 102 -2.34 -6.92 -0.20
C GLY A 102 -2.85 -8.27 0.31
N ASP A 103 -3.07 -8.38 1.61
CA ASP A 103 -3.42 -9.63 2.32
C ASP A 103 -4.59 -10.41 1.72
N GLY A 104 -5.66 -9.71 1.36
CA GLY A 104 -6.83 -10.32 0.72
C GLY A 104 -6.46 -11.00 -0.60
N SER A 105 -5.52 -10.41 -1.33
CA SER A 105 -5.02 -10.95 -2.59
C SER A 105 -4.14 -12.17 -2.37
N PHE A 106 -3.30 -12.18 -1.34
CA PHE A 106 -2.45 -13.32 -1.01
C PHE A 106 -3.22 -14.54 -0.53
N ARG A 107 -4.35 -14.37 0.17
CA ARG A 107 -5.27 -15.48 0.48
C ARG A 107 -5.73 -16.20 -0.78
N GLY A 108 -6.05 -15.45 -1.83
CA GLY A 108 -6.44 -16.04 -3.12
C GLY A 108 -5.27 -16.72 -3.84
N ALA A 109 -4.06 -16.19 -3.70
CA ALA A 109 -2.85 -16.79 -4.27
C ALA A 109 -2.56 -18.16 -3.64
N ILE A 110 -2.59 -18.24 -2.30
CA ILE A 110 -2.46 -19.51 -1.56
C ILE A 110 -3.53 -20.52 -1.99
N ALA A 111 -4.77 -20.09 -2.18
CA ALA A 111 -5.85 -20.98 -2.60
C ALA A 111 -5.59 -21.61 -3.98
N LEU A 112 -5.00 -20.86 -4.92
CA LEU A 112 -4.56 -21.38 -6.21
C LEU A 112 -3.33 -22.30 -6.08
N SER A 113 -2.36 -21.89 -5.26
CA SER A 113 -1.14 -22.66 -5.00
C SER A 113 -1.43 -24.05 -4.44
N ARG A 114 -2.33 -24.13 -3.44
CA ARG A 114 -2.80 -25.39 -2.86
C ARG A 114 -3.51 -26.30 -3.86
N LYS A 115 -4.04 -25.74 -4.96
CA LYS A 115 -4.67 -26.49 -6.05
C LYS A 115 -3.73 -26.72 -7.24
N GLY A 116 -2.42 -26.50 -7.07
CA GLY A 116 -1.39 -26.88 -8.03
C GLY A 116 -0.96 -25.79 -9.01
N VAL A 117 -1.39 -24.54 -8.83
CA VAL A 117 -0.94 -23.41 -9.66
C VAL A 117 0.11 -22.58 -8.90
N PRO A 118 1.40 -22.63 -9.25
CA PRO A 118 2.43 -21.80 -8.63
C PRO A 118 2.07 -20.32 -8.65
N THR A 119 1.99 -19.71 -7.46
CA THR A 119 1.68 -18.28 -7.32
C THR A 119 2.80 -17.52 -6.65
N ILE A 120 3.10 -16.32 -7.16
CA ILE A 120 3.98 -15.36 -6.50
C ILE A 120 3.22 -14.08 -6.14
N GLY A 121 3.25 -13.71 -4.86
CA GLY A 121 2.73 -12.45 -4.35
C GLY A 121 3.71 -11.29 -4.51
N ILE A 122 3.19 -10.12 -4.87
CA ILE A 122 3.91 -8.85 -4.85
C ILE A 122 3.11 -7.86 -3.97
N PRO A 123 3.72 -7.27 -2.92
CA PRO A 123 3.05 -6.34 -2.01
C PRO A 123 2.74 -5.02 -2.72
N GLY A 124 1.49 -4.87 -3.18
CA GLY A 124 0.96 -3.66 -3.80
C GLY A 124 -0.15 -3.07 -2.95
N THR A 125 0.21 -2.19 -2.02
CA THR A 125 -0.70 -1.51 -1.10
C THR A 125 -0.02 -0.25 -0.56
N ILE A 126 -0.81 0.79 -0.27
CA ILE A 126 -0.29 2.01 0.37
C ILE A 126 -0.12 1.83 1.89
N ASP A 127 -0.80 0.86 2.49
CA ASP A 127 -0.92 0.75 3.96
C ASP A 127 0.41 0.30 4.63
N ASN A 128 1.32 -0.31 3.83
CA ASN A 128 2.61 -0.83 4.26
C ASN A 128 2.55 -1.82 5.43
N ASP A 129 1.44 -2.54 5.57
CA ASP A 129 1.08 -3.46 6.65
C ASP A 129 1.52 -4.92 6.41
N ILE A 130 2.11 -5.20 5.24
CA ILE A 130 2.56 -6.55 4.86
C ILE A 130 3.93 -6.85 5.51
N PRO A 131 4.09 -7.93 6.30
CA PRO A 131 5.36 -8.32 6.90
C PRO A 131 6.36 -8.87 5.88
N PHE A 132 7.63 -9.02 6.29
CA PHE A 132 8.72 -9.53 5.44
C PHE A 132 8.99 -8.68 4.18
N THR A 133 8.58 -7.42 4.22
CA THR A 133 9.00 -6.36 3.32
C THR A 133 9.03 -5.06 4.11
N ASP A 134 10.10 -4.28 4.00
CA ASP A 134 10.23 -2.98 4.66
C ASP A 134 9.20 -1.99 4.07
N TYR A 135 9.02 -2.08 2.74
CA TYR A 135 8.13 -1.22 1.97
C TYR A 135 7.23 -2.04 1.02
N ALA A 136 5.96 -1.68 0.98
CA ALA A 136 5.02 -2.10 -0.06
C ALA A 136 5.00 -1.09 -1.22
N ILE A 137 4.68 -1.54 -2.43
CA ILE A 137 4.56 -0.68 -3.61
C ILE A 137 3.38 0.27 -3.41
N GLY A 138 3.67 1.56 -3.46
CA GLY A 138 2.73 2.67 -3.35
C GLY A 138 2.81 3.40 -2.01
N PHE A 139 3.50 2.84 -1.02
CA PHE A 139 3.68 3.48 0.29
C PHE A 139 4.43 4.81 0.16
N ASP A 140 5.57 4.83 -0.53
CA ASP A 140 6.38 6.05 -0.66
C ASP A 140 5.62 7.16 -1.42
N THR A 141 4.87 6.80 -2.45
CA THR A 141 4.03 7.76 -3.17
C THR A 141 2.90 8.31 -2.29
N ALA A 142 2.26 7.46 -1.49
CA ALA A 142 1.25 7.90 -0.53
C ALA A 142 1.85 8.86 0.51
N LEU A 143 3.05 8.55 1.04
CA LEU A 143 3.77 9.44 1.96
C LEU A 143 4.02 10.82 1.33
N ASN A 144 4.56 10.86 0.11
CA ASN A 144 4.81 12.12 -0.57
C ASN A 144 3.52 12.93 -0.81
N THR A 145 2.41 12.26 -1.08
CA THR A 145 1.09 12.90 -1.21
C THR A 145 0.64 13.55 0.11
N VAL A 146 0.82 12.86 1.24
CA VAL A 146 0.51 13.43 2.57
C VAL A 146 1.42 14.61 2.87
N VAL A 147 2.73 14.47 2.66
CA VAL A 147 3.71 15.54 2.91
C VAL A 147 3.41 16.78 2.07
N GLU A 148 3.05 16.61 0.79
CA GLU A 148 2.65 17.73 -0.07
C GLU A 148 1.41 18.46 0.47
N ALA A 149 0.41 17.71 0.93
CA ALA A 149 -0.78 18.29 1.53
C ALA A 149 -0.45 19.03 2.84
N VAL A 150 0.37 18.44 3.70
CA VAL A 150 0.81 19.08 4.96
C VAL A 150 1.58 20.37 4.68
N ASN A 151 2.45 20.40 3.66
CA ASN A 151 3.19 21.60 3.28
C ASN A 151 2.26 22.73 2.83
N LYS A 152 1.26 22.43 1.98
CA LYS A 152 0.24 23.42 1.56
C LYS A 152 -0.56 23.94 2.75
N VAL A 153 -0.86 23.07 3.72
CA VAL A 153 -1.56 23.46 4.95
C VAL A 153 -0.68 24.32 5.84
N ARG A 154 0.62 24.04 5.93
CA ARG A 154 1.57 24.78 6.74
C ARG A 154 1.65 26.26 6.34
N ASP A 155 1.67 26.55 5.04
CA ASP A 155 1.72 27.93 4.52
C ASP A 155 0.54 28.78 5.00
N THR A 156 -0.67 28.20 5.05
CA THR A 156 -1.87 28.90 5.56
C THR A 156 -1.97 28.86 7.09
N ALA A 157 -1.46 27.81 7.75
CA ALA A 157 -1.50 27.67 9.19
C ALA A 157 -0.70 28.75 9.90
N THR A 158 0.51 29.03 9.41
CA THR A 158 1.37 30.11 9.94
C THR A 158 0.73 31.48 9.79
N SER A 159 -0.07 31.69 8.73
CA SER A 159 -0.70 32.99 8.45
C SER A 159 -1.91 33.31 9.37
N HIS A 160 -2.52 32.29 9.98
CA HIS A 160 -3.75 32.43 10.76
C HIS A 160 -3.65 31.90 12.20
N GLU A 161 -2.46 31.45 12.61
CA GLU A 161 -2.17 30.88 13.93
C GLU A 161 -3.07 29.69 14.32
N ARG A 162 -3.33 28.76 13.38
CA ARG A 162 -4.33 27.69 13.52
C ARG A 162 -3.75 26.32 13.84
N THR A 163 -4.58 25.50 14.50
CA THR A 163 -4.33 24.07 14.70
C THR A 163 -4.98 23.26 13.57
N PHE A 164 -4.23 22.33 12.98
CA PHE A 164 -4.70 21.46 11.91
C PHE A 164 -4.64 19.98 12.32
N VAL A 165 -5.73 19.27 12.07
CA VAL A 165 -5.82 17.82 12.17
C VAL A 165 -5.91 17.26 10.76
N ILE A 166 -4.96 16.41 10.38
CA ILE A 166 -4.86 15.80 9.06
C ILE A 166 -5.07 14.30 9.21
N GLU A 167 -6.19 13.81 8.71
CA GLU A 167 -6.53 12.39 8.69
C GLU A 167 -5.94 11.73 7.45
N VAL A 168 -5.16 10.67 7.69
CA VAL A 168 -4.46 9.90 6.66
C VAL A 168 -4.95 8.46 6.63
N MET A 169 -4.82 7.82 5.46
CA MET A 169 -5.16 6.41 5.30
C MET A 169 -4.12 5.53 5.99
N GLY A 170 -4.41 4.24 6.08
CA GLY A 170 -3.53 3.23 6.67
C GLY A 170 -4.28 2.04 7.25
N ARG A 171 -5.61 2.05 7.16
CA ARG A 171 -6.50 1.03 7.68
C ARG A 171 -6.25 0.78 9.17
N GLU A 172 -5.68 -0.36 9.54
CA GLU A 172 -5.38 -0.74 10.92
C GLU A 172 -3.90 -0.52 11.26
N ALA A 173 -3.12 0.07 10.34
CA ALA A 173 -1.69 0.33 10.48
C ALA A 173 -1.37 1.84 10.51
N GLY A 174 -0.44 2.21 11.38
CA GLY A 174 0.00 3.59 11.60
C GLY A 174 1.17 4.03 10.72
N HIS A 175 1.63 3.22 9.76
CA HIS A 175 2.86 3.48 9.00
C HIS A 175 2.84 4.79 8.22
N ILE A 176 1.74 5.10 7.51
CA ILE A 176 1.60 6.36 6.77
C ILE A 176 1.66 7.54 7.74
N ALA A 177 0.87 7.50 8.81
CA ALA A 177 0.82 8.57 9.81
C ALA A 177 2.18 8.82 10.48
N LEU A 178 2.88 7.75 10.85
CA LEU A 178 4.20 7.82 11.48
C LEU A 178 5.23 8.47 10.54
N TYR A 179 5.40 7.92 9.34
CA TYR A 179 6.44 8.38 8.42
C TYR A 179 6.13 9.77 7.88
N ALA A 180 4.87 10.05 7.51
CA ALA A 180 4.47 11.38 7.06
C ALA A 180 4.55 12.41 8.19
N GLY A 181 4.23 12.02 9.43
CA GLY A 181 4.33 12.89 10.59
C GLY A 181 5.77 13.27 10.91
N LEU A 182 6.69 12.30 10.88
CA LEU A 182 8.11 12.58 11.03
C LEU A 182 8.61 13.48 9.88
N ALA A 183 8.33 13.11 8.63
CA ALA A 183 8.80 13.86 7.45
C ALA A 183 8.26 15.29 7.39
N SER A 184 7.03 15.50 7.89
CA SER A 184 6.39 16.80 7.88
C SER A 184 6.63 17.61 9.14
N GLY A 185 7.29 17.09 10.17
CA GLY A 185 7.44 17.76 11.47
C GLY A 185 6.09 17.99 12.15
N ALA A 186 5.26 16.95 12.20
CA ALA A 186 4.00 16.96 12.94
C ALA A 186 4.28 17.03 14.45
N GLU A 187 3.41 17.74 15.18
CA GLU A 187 3.54 17.88 16.62
C GLU A 187 3.05 16.64 17.36
N THR A 188 1.98 16.04 16.86
CA THR A 188 1.39 14.82 17.42
C THR A 188 1.04 13.89 16.27
N ILE A 189 1.35 12.60 16.45
CA ILE A 189 1.02 11.54 15.51
C ILE A 189 0.18 10.52 16.26
N LEU A 190 -1.05 10.29 15.81
CA LEU A 190 -1.97 9.32 16.38
C LEU A 190 -2.04 8.10 15.48
N VAL A 191 -1.68 6.95 16.04
CA VAL A 191 -1.58 5.65 15.34
C VAL A 191 -2.35 4.59 16.12
N PRO A 192 -2.95 3.59 15.46
CA PRO A 192 -3.75 2.55 16.13
C PRO A 192 -2.92 1.68 17.10
N GLU A 193 -1.62 1.55 16.87
CA GLU A 193 -0.73 0.71 17.67
C GLU A 193 -0.39 1.32 19.05
N ILE A 194 -0.64 2.63 19.25
CA ILE A 194 -0.23 3.34 20.46
C ILE A 194 -1.43 4.07 21.06
N PRO A 195 -1.83 3.74 22.30
CA PRO A 195 -2.92 4.44 22.97
C PRO A 195 -2.52 5.89 23.28
N PHE A 196 -3.47 6.81 23.14
CA PHE A 196 -3.26 8.24 23.34
C PHE A 196 -4.27 8.85 24.31
N ASN A 197 -3.88 9.94 24.96
CA ASN A 197 -4.72 10.71 25.88
C ASN A 197 -4.94 12.14 25.34
N MET A 198 -6.20 12.53 25.18
CA MET A 198 -6.56 13.86 24.68
C MET A 198 -6.09 15.00 25.58
N ASP A 199 -6.02 14.81 26.90
CA ASP A 199 -5.53 15.83 27.81
C ASP A 199 -4.05 16.13 27.58
N ASP A 200 -3.25 15.10 27.30
CA ASP A 200 -1.82 15.28 27.06
C ASP A 200 -1.54 15.90 25.68
N ILE A 201 -2.34 15.53 24.67
CA ILE A 201 -2.34 16.18 23.36
C ILE A 201 -2.66 17.67 23.50
N CYS A 202 -3.74 18.02 24.22
CA CYS A 202 -4.14 19.41 24.42
C CYS A 202 -3.10 20.21 25.20
N LYS A 203 -2.49 19.62 26.26
CA LYS A 203 -1.39 20.25 27.00
C LYS A 203 -0.19 20.53 26.08
N LYS A 204 0.16 19.59 25.19
CA LYS A 204 1.28 19.74 24.25
C LYS A 204 1.03 20.93 23.31
N ILE A 205 -0.16 21.03 22.73
CA ILE A 205 -0.57 22.15 21.87
C ILE A 205 -0.48 23.47 22.64
N ILE A 206 -1.09 23.57 23.83
CA ILE A 206 -1.06 24.79 24.65
C ILE A 206 0.38 25.22 24.99
N ASN A 207 1.25 24.27 25.33
CA ASN A 207 2.66 24.55 25.64
C ASN A 207 3.45 24.99 24.39
N GLY A 208 3.12 24.45 23.22
CA GLY A 208 3.68 24.88 21.93
C GLY A 208 3.36 26.35 21.65
N TYR A 209 2.08 26.74 21.76
CA TYR A 209 1.66 28.14 21.59
C TYR A 209 2.32 29.07 22.63
N LYS A 210 2.42 28.66 23.89
CA LYS A 210 3.13 29.45 24.93
C LYS A 210 4.61 29.69 24.62
N ARG A 211 5.25 28.81 23.86
CA ARG A 211 6.65 28.93 23.41
C ARG A 211 6.79 29.75 22.12
N GLY A 212 5.70 30.25 21.56
CA GLY A 212 5.69 31.03 20.32
C GLY A 212 5.61 30.19 19.05
N LYS A 213 5.20 28.90 19.10
CA LYS A 213 4.81 28.19 17.88
C LYS A 213 3.59 28.89 17.29
N LEU A 214 3.66 29.17 16.00
CA LEU A 214 2.59 29.83 15.26
C LEU A 214 1.46 28.84 14.91
N HIS A 215 1.75 27.56 14.75
CA HIS A 215 0.75 26.57 14.38
C HIS A 215 1.09 25.18 14.93
N SER A 216 0.07 24.33 15.01
CA SER A 216 0.16 22.93 15.42
C SER A 216 -0.42 22.03 14.33
N ILE A 217 0.31 20.97 13.98
CA ILE A 217 -0.13 19.96 13.02
C ILE A 217 -0.22 18.62 13.73
N ILE A 218 -1.40 18.00 13.67
CA ILE A 218 -1.68 16.69 14.22
C ILE A 218 -1.98 15.77 13.04
N ILE A 219 -1.27 14.65 12.92
CA ILE A 219 -1.57 13.61 11.94
C ILE A 219 -2.29 12.47 12.65
N VAL A 220 -3.39 12.01 12.06
CA VAL A 220 -4.24 10.95 12.62
C VAL A 220 -4.42 9.86 11.59
N ALA A 221 -3.99 8.64 11.90
CA ALA A 221 -4.32 7.47 11.09
C ALA A 221 -5.82 7.16 11.21
N GLU A 222 -6.49 6.84 10.09
CA GLU A 222 -7.93 6.52 10.06
C GLU A 222 -8.33 5.37 11.01
N GLY A 223 -7.41 4.43 11.27
CA GLY A 223 -7.61 3.34 12.23
C GLY A 223 -7.47 3.73 13.70
N ALA A 224 -6.88 4.88 14.00
CA ALA A 224 -6.69 5.35 15.37
C ALA A 224 -7.92 6.11 15.87
N ALA A 225 -8.42 7.07 15.07
CA ALA A 225 -9.60 7.87 15.36
C ALA A 225 -10.05 8.66 14.13
N SER A 226 -11.32 9.12 14.14
CA SER A 226 -11.81 10.14 13.21
C SER A 226 -11.10 11.47 13.46
N GLY A 227 -10.58 12.10 12.40
CA GLY A 227 -9.98 13.43 12.46
C GLY A 227 -10.97 14.49 12.96
N PHE A 228 -12.26 14.34 12.68
CA PHE A 228 -13.30 15.23 13.19
C PHE A 228 -13.47 15.11 14.71
N ASP A 229 -13.43 13.89 15.25
CA ASP A 229 -13.55 13.68 16.69
C ASP A 229 -12.36 14.27 17.43
N ILE A 230 -11.15 14.09 16.90
CA ILE A 230 -9.93 14.68 17.43
C ILE A 230 -10.00 16.21 17.37
N GLY A 231 -10.40 16.77 16.22
CA GLY A 231 -10.53 18.21 16.05
C GLY A 231 -11.54 18.86 16.99
N ASN A 232 -12.70 18.23 17.18
CA ASN A 232 -13.73 18.72 18.10
C ASN A 232 -13.24 18.71 19.55
N LYS A 233 -12.61 17.61 20.00
CA LYS A 233 -12.07 17.50 21.36
C LYS A 233 -10.95 18.51 21.63
N ILE A 234 -10.08 18.78 20.65
CA ILE A 234 -9.06 19.83 20.77
C ILE A 234 -9.73 21.20 20.93
N LYS A 235 -10.70 21.53 20.08
CA LYS A 235 -11.42 22.80 20.15
C LYS A 235 -12.14 23.00 21.49
N GLU A 236 -12.83 21.98 21.99
CA GLU A 236 -13.54 22.02 23.27
C GLU A 236 -12.60 22.23 24.46
N LYS A 237 -11.43 21.58 24.48
CA LYS A 237 -10.50 21.63 25.61
C LYS A 237 -9.56 22.83 25.59
N THR A 238 -9.21 23.35 24.40
CA THR A 238 -8.20 24.41 24.25
C THR A 238 -8.80 25.77 23.88
N GLY A 239 -9.99 25.78 23.28
CA GLY A 239 -10.58 26.98 22.68
C GLY A 239 -9.95 27.40 21.35
N PHE A 240 -8.92 26.70 20.87
CA PHE A 240 -8.23 27.04 19.62
C PHE A 240 -9.05 26.69 18.38
N GLU A 241 -8.98 27.57 17.37
CA GLU A 241 -9.59 27.30 16.08
C GLU A 241 -8.88 26.11 15.43
N THR A 242 -9.63 25.01 15.30
CA THR A 242 -9.12 23.75 14.78
C THR A 242 -9.76 23.44 13.42
N ARG A 243 -8.94 23.13 12.43
CA ARG A 243 -9.37 22.74 11.08
C ARG A 243 -9.02 21.29 10.82
N VAL A 244 -9.95 20.55 10.24
CA VAL A 244 -9.80 19.12 9.95
C VAL A 244 -9.73 18.93 8.45
N ILE A 245 -8.76 18.15 7.98
CA ILE A 245 -8.60 17.78 6.58
C ILE A 245 -8.53 16.26 6.51
N VAL A 246 -9.46 15.67 5.77
CA VAL A 246 -9.47 14.24 5.46
C VAL A 246 -8.97 14.06 4.05
N LEU A 247 -7.76 13.51 3.88
CA LEU A 247 -7.17 13.34 2.55
C LEU A 247 -7.86 12.23 1.75
N GLY A 248 -8.25 11.16 2.45
CA GLY A 248 -8.93 10.00 1.85
C GLY A 248 -8.19 9.45 0.63
N HIS A 249 -8.94 9.16 -0.43
CA HIS A 249 -8.47 8.45 -1.62
C HIS A 249 -7.44 9.21 -2.47
N LEU A 250 -7.15 10.49 -2.19
CA LEU A 250 -6.05 11.19 -2.84
C LEU A 250 -4.71 10.44 -2.67
N GLN A 251 -4.55 9.75 -1.53
CA GLN A 251 -3.34 8.98 -1.18
C GLN A 251 -3.14 7.71 -2.01
N ARG A 252 -4.17 7.22 -2.71
CA ARG A 252 -4.06 6.04 -3.61
C ARG A 252 -3.75 6.42 -5.06
N GLY A 253 -4.03 7.66 -5.43
CA GLY A 253 -3.82 8.18 -6.77
C GLY A 253 -2.42 8.75 -6.97
N GLY A 254 -2.20 9.29 -8.16
CA GLY A 254 -0.97 10.01 -8.49
C GLY A 254 0.08 9.17 -9.18
N THR A 255 1.10 9.88 -9.66
CA THR A 255 2.23 9.29 -10.37
C THR A 255 3.16 8.62 -9.35
N PRO A 256 3.52 7.33 -9.50
CA PRO A 256 4.41 6.67 -8.56
C PRO A 256 5.77 7.39 -8.50
N SER A 257 6.32 7.48 -7.30
CA SER A 257 7.65 8.01 -7.03
C SER A 257 8.74 7.19 -7.72
N ALA A 258 9.97 7.71 -7.70
CA ALA A 258 11.12 6.97 -8.21
C ALA A 258 11.32 5.66 -7.43
N PHE A 259 11.18 5.71 -6.10
CA PHE A 259 11.34 4.55 -5.23
C PHE A 259 10.31 3.45 -5.57
N ASP A 260 9.03 3.80 -5.64
CA ASP A 260 7.97 2.82 -5.94
C ASP A 260 8.13 2.19 -7.33
N ARG A 261 8.60 2.96 -8.33
CA ARG A 261 8.89 2.40 -9.67
C ARG A 261 10.04 1.41 -9.65
N ILE A 262 11.11 1.71 -8.91
CA ILE A 262 12.29 0.84 -8.79
C ILE A 262 11.91 -0.43 -8.04
N LEU A 263 11.27 -0.29 -6.87
CA LEU A 263 10.79 -1.40 -6.06
C LEU A 263 9.86 -2.31 -6.87
N ALA A 264 8.82 -1.75 -7.49
CA ALA A 264 7.90 -2.51 -8.32
C ALA A 264 8.60 -3.25 -9.46
N SER A 265 9.63 -2.64 -10.05
CA SER A 265 10.41 -3.26 -11.12
C SER A 265 11.26 -4.43 -10.62
N GLN A 266 11.90 -4.29 -9.47
CA GLN A 266 12.71 -5.34 -8.84
C GLN A 266 11.83 -6.53 -8.41
N LEU A 267 10.72 -6.27 -7.72
CA LEU A 267 9.79 -7.29 -7.26
C LEU A 267 9.13 -8.04 -8.43
N GLY A 268 8.67 -7.30 -9.45
CA GLY A 268 8.09 -7.89 -10.65
C GLY A 268 9.08 -8.76 -11.43
N GLY A 269 10.33 -8.31 -11.56
CA GLY A 269 11.39 -9.09 -12.18
C GLY A 269 11.69 -10.38 -11.43
N LYS A 270 11.83 -10.30 -10.10
CA LYS A 270 12.12 -11.46 -9.25
C LYS A 270 10.97 -12.46 -9.22
N ALA A 271 9.72 -12.00 -9.24
CA ALA A 271 8.56 -12.88 -9.28
C ALA A 271 8.56 -13.79 -10.51
N VAL A 272 8.95 -13.26 -11.68
CA VAL A 272 9.07 -14.06 -12.90
C VAL A 272 10.23 -15.05 -12.83
N GLU A 273 11.36 -14.67 -12.24
CA GLU A 273 12.49 -15.60 -12.02
C GLU A 273 12.06 -16.80 -11.17
N LEU A 274 11.32 -16.56 -10.09
CA LEU A 274 10.81 -17.64 -9.23
C LEU A 274 9.87 -18.57 -10.00
N LEU A 275 8.91 -18.01 -10.76
CA LEU A 275 8.01 -18.82 -11.58
C LEU A 275 8.76 -19.62 -12.66
N LYS A 276 9.78 -19.03 -13.29
CA LYS A 276 10.63 -19.74 -14.25
C LYS A 276 11.26 -20.99 -13.65
N ASP A 277 11.71 -20.89 -12.41
CA ASP A 277 12.33 -21.98 -11.66
C ASP A 277 11.28 -22.91 -11.00
N ASN A 278 10.01 -22.79 -11.38
CA ASN A 278 8.85 -23.51 -10.83
C ASN A 278 8.68 -23.34 -9.30
N ILE A 279 9.14 -22.21 -8.76
CA ILE A 279 8.91 -21.83 -7.37
C ILE A 279 7.59 -21.08 -7.30
N GLY A 280 6.72 -21.51 -6.39
CA GLY A 280 5.44 -20.89 -6.06
C GLY A 280 5.21 -20.81 -4.56
N ASP A 281 4.03 -20.33 -4.17
CA ASP A 281 3.62 -20.12 -2.78
C ASP A 281 4.47 -19.10 -2.00
N LYS A 282 5.11 -18.17 -2.72
CA LYS A 282 5.99 -17.15 -2.12
C LYS A 282 5.48 -15.74 -2.37
N MET A 283 5.91 -14.81 -1.54
CA MET A 283 5.93 -13.38 -1.85
C MET A 283 7.38 -12.93 -2.01
N VAL A 284 7.61 -11.95 -2.88
CA VAL A 284 8.87 -11.21 -2.92
C VAL A 284 8.70 -9.87 -2.19
N GLY A 285 9.61 -9.57 -1.28
CA GLY A 285 9.71 -8.30 -0.56
C GLY A 285 11.11 -7.72 -0.62
N LEU A 286 11.28 -6.49 -0.13
CA LEU A 286 12.59 -5.85 0.06
C LEU A 286 12.87 -5.75 1.56
N VAL A 287 13.98 -6.31 2.04
CA VAL A 287 14.40 -6.23 3.44
C VAL A 287 15.89 -5.87 3.49
N ASN A 288 16.24 -4.80 4.20
CA ASN A 288 17.63 -4.31 4.33
C ASN A 288 18.33 -4.09 2.97
N GLY A 289 17.57 -3.65 1.96
CA GLY A 289 18.09 -3.42 0.59
C GLY A 289 18.24 -4.70 -0.26
N GLU A 290 17.92 -5.87 0.28
CA GLU A 290 17.98 -7.14 -0.43
C GLU A 290 16.58 -7.71 -0.71
N LEU A 291 16.44 -8.45 -1.81
CA LEU A 291 15.17 -9.08 -2.15
C LEU A 291 15.00 -10.37 -1.34
N LEU A 292 13.98 -10.39 -0.48
CA LEU A 292 13.63 -11.54 0.35
C LEU A 292 12.46 -12.30 -0.27
N VAL A 293 12.53 -13.63 -0.23
CA VAL A 293 11.46 -14.53 -0.68
C VAL A 293 10.89 -15.24 0.53
N THR A 294 9.60 -15.07 0.79
CA THR A 294 8.94 -15.59 2.01
C THR A 294 7.67 -16.36 1.66
N ASP A 295 7.35 -17.41 2.43
CA ASP A 295 6.11 -18.17 2.29
C ASP A 295 4.87 -17.29 2.49
N LEU A 296 3.88 -17.42 1.60
CA LEU A 296 2.63 -16.66 1.69
C LEU A 296 1.86 -16.97 2.99
N GLU A 297 1.86 -18.22 3.44
CA GLU A 297 1.20 -18.60 4.70
C GLU A 297 1.83 -17.90 5.91
N LYS A 298 3.17 -17.79 5.94
CA LYS A 298 3.89 -17.10 7.02
C LYS A 298 3.56 -15.61 7.06
N ILE A 299 3.35 -14.99 5.91
CA ILE A 299 2.99 -13.57 5.79
C ILE A 299 1.62 -13.30 6.40
N LEU A 300 0.61 -14.13 6.11
CA LEU A 300 -0.76 -13.88 6.57
C LEU A 300 -0.98 -14.05 8.08
N VAL A 301 -0.05 -14.69 8.79
CA VAL A 301 -0.12 -14.92 10.25
C VAL A 301 0.80 -14.01 11.05
N THR A 302 1.66 -13.24 10.38
CA THR A 302 2.65 -12.38 11.04
C THR A 302 2.19 -10.93 10.96
N PRO A 303 1.98 -10.21 12.08
CA PRO A 303 1.73 -8.77 12.02
C PRO A 303 3.02 -8.02 11.71
N LYS A 304 2.93 -6.93 10.94
CA LYS A 304 4.05 -6.00 10.77
C LYS A 304 4.06 -4.99 11.92
N PRO A 305 5.16 -4.90 12.71
CA PRO A 305 5.23 -3.96 13.82
C PRO A 305 5.48 -2.53 13.35
N LEU A 306 4.98 -1.56 14.11
CA LEU A 306 5.36 -0.16 13.97
C LEU A 306 6.80 0.06 14.48
N ASP A 307 7.58 0.89 13.78
CA ASP A 307 8.93 1.23 14.21
C ASP A 307 8.90 2.22 15.39
N MET A 308 9.08 1.68 16.60
CA MET A 308 9.06 2.46 17.82
C MET A 308 10.26 3.41 17.98
N ASN A 309 11.37 3.18 17.27
CA ASN A 309 12.50 4.10 17.28
C ASN A 309 12.17 5.36 16.48
N ILE A 310 11.56 5.19 15.31
CA ILE A 310 11.05 6.30 14.49
C ILE A 310 9.96 7.07 15.25
N TYR A 311 9.04 6.37 15.91
CA TYR A 311 8.00 7.02 16.71
C TYR A 311 8.56 7.90 17.83
N LYS A 312 9.49 7.36 18.63
CA LYS A 312 10.18 8.13 19.69
C LYS A 312 10.96 9.30 19.12
N LEU A 313 11.62 9.12 17.98
CA LEU A 313 12.34 10.20 17.32
C LEU A 313 11.39 11.33 16.89
N ALA A 314 10.23 11.00 16.31
CA ALA A 314 9.22 11.99 15.95
C ALA A 314 8.73 12.77 17.18
N GLU A 315 8.50 12.11 18.31
CA GLU A 315 8.14 12.79 19.57
C GLU A 315 9.25 13.75 20.02
N ILE A 316 10.52 13.34 19.94
CA ILE A 316 11.66 14.19 20.34
C ILE A 316 11.80 15.42 19.44
N LEU A 317 11.74 15.24 18.12
CA LEU A 317 11.93 16.34 17.17
C LEU A 317 10.76 17.33 17.15
N SER A 318 9.60 16.93 17.66
CA SER A 318 8.41 17.78 17.77
C SER A 318 8.37 18.69 19.01
N MET A 319 9.29 18.46 19.96
CA MET A 319 9.37 19.18 21.23
C MET A 319 9.88 20.61 21.10
#